data_AF-A0A525DC20-F1
#
_entry.id   AF-A0A525DC20-F1
#
_cell.length_a   1.000
_cell.length_b   1.000
_cell.length_c   1.000
_cell.angle_alpha   90.00
_cell.angle_beta   90.00
_cell.angle_gamma   90.00
#
_symmetry.space_group_name_H-M   'P 1'
#
loop_
_entity.id
_entity.type
_entity.pdbx_description
1 polymer ?
#
loop_
_entity_poly.entity_id
_entity_poly.type
_entity_poly.pdbx_seq_one_letter_code
_entity_poly.pdbx_strand_id
1 'polypeptide(L)' 'MSYESNSNPIVPPLNSNSGFKDYYCPHCREFILKGNVKRLNMSCPHCSRMISVDEKDLFLQTNEE' A
#
# COMPACT_ATOMS: atom_id res chain seq x y z
N MET A 1 -22.52 10.61 41.82
CA MET A 1 -21.43 9.69 42.21
C MET A 1 -20.73 9.29 40.93
N SER A 2 -19.51 9.77 40.75
CA SER A 2 -18.78 9.73 39.48
C SER A 2 -17.74 8.62 39.52
N TYR A 3 -17.81 7.69 38.56
CA TYR A 3 -16.70 6.81 38.22
C TYR A 3 -16.72 6.62 36.71
N GLU A 4 -16.07 7.53 35.99
CA GLU A 4 -15.68 7.25 34.61
C GLU A 4 -14.19 6.93 34.61
N SER A 5 -13.94 5.62 34.64
CA SER A 5 -12.62 5.00 34.57
C SER A 5 -11.93 5.42 33.28
N ASN A 6 -10.86 6.18 33.43
CA ASN A 6 -9.91 6.51 32.37
C ASN A 6 -9.20 5.20 31.97
N SER A 7 -9.67 4.55 30.92
CA SER A 7 -9.02 3.37 30.33
C SER A 7 -8.92 3.59 28.83
N ASN A 8 -8.11 4.57 28.43
CA ASN A 8 -7.62 4.63 27.07
C ASN A 8 -6.68 3.44 26.89
N PRO A 9 -7.02 2.42 26.09
CA PRO A 9 -6.01 1.43 25.73
C PRO A 9 -4.90 2.19 25.03
N ILE A 10 -3.68 2.12 25.58
CA ILE A 10 -2.47 2.52 24.88
C ILE A 10 -2.31 1.51 23.75
N VAL A 11 -3.07 1.71 22.68
CA VAL A 11 -2.74 1.12 21.40
C VAL A 11 -1.38 1.75 21.07
N PRO A 12 -0.28 0.97 21.01
CA PRO A 12 0.92 1.52 20.41
C PRO A 12 0.49 2.06 19.05
N PRO A 13 0.98 3.24 18.61
CA PRO A 13 0.68 3.70 17.26
C PRO A 13 0.99 2.51 16.37
N LEU A 14 -0.02 1.99 15.65
CA LEU A 14 0.19 0.95 14.66
C LEU A 14 1.34 1.50 13.85
N ASN A 15 2.50 0.88 14.04
CA ASN A 15 3.73 1.25 13.40
C ASN A 15 3.39 1.31 11.92
N SER A 16 3.21 2.53 11.43
CA SER A 16 2.96 2.83 10.04
C SER A 16 4.06 2.13 9.32
N ASN A 17 3.77 0.95 8.77
CA ASN A 17 4.79 0.07 8.25
C ASN A 17 5.19 0.74 6.93
N SER A 18 6.17 1.65 7.03
CA SER A 18 6.58 2.65 6.03
C SER A 18 7.15 2.04 4.76
N GLY A 19 6.96 0.73 4.55
CA GLY A 19 7.43 -0.02 3.40
C GLY A 19 6.33 -0.36 2.40
N PHE A 20 5.10 0.13 2.57
CA PHE A 20 4.05 -0.06 1.57
C PHE A 20 4.20 0.94 0.43
N LYS A 21 4.34 0.41 -0.78
CA LYS A 21 4.35 1.14 -2.04
C LYS A 21 2.95 1.16 -2.63
N ASP A 22 2.64 2.27 -3.30
CA ASP A 22 1.43 2.39 -4.10
C ASP A 22 1.72 1.89 -5.52
N TYR A 23 0.90 0.95 -5.98
CA TYR A 23 1.00 0.32 -7.29
C TYR A 23 -0.10 0.83 -8.21
N TYR A 24 0.33 1.31 -9.37
CA TYR A 24 -0.54 1.86 -10.40
C TYR A 24 -0.46 1.04 -11.68
N CYS A 25 -1.54 1.04 -12.44
CA CYS A 25 -1.57 0.36 -13.73
C CYS A 25 -0.70 1.11 -14.75
N PRO A 26 0.21 0.45 -15.48
CA PRO A 26 0.98 1.12 -16.53
C PRO A 26 0.12 1.53 -17.74
N HIS A 27 -1.06 0.92 -17.91
CA HIS A 27 -1.93 1.18 -19.06
C HIS A 27 -2.89 2.33 -18.85
N CYS A 28 -3.52 2.40 -17.68
CA CYS A 28 -4.54 3.43 -17.38
C CYS A 28 -4.14 4.36 -16.23
N ARG A 29 -2.97 4.13 -15.59
CA ARG A 29 -2.45 4.90 -14.44
C ARG A 29 -3.35 4.91 -13.21
N GLU A 30 -4.40 4.09 -13.22
CA GLU A 30 -5.28 3.93 -12.07
C GLU A 30 -4.60 3.17 -10.94
N PHE A 31 -4.99 3.52 -9.71
CA PHE A 31 -4.55 2.82 -8.52
C PHE A 31 -5.07 1.38 -8.50
N ILE A 32 -4.19 0.46 -8.10
CA ILE A 32 -4.50 -0.98 -8.02
C ILE A 32 -4.43 -1.46 -6.58
N LEU A 33 -3.32 -1.20 -5.92
CA LEU A 33 -2.95 -1.84 -4.67
C LEU A 33 -1.95 -0.97 -3.93
N LYS A 34 -2.04 -0.95 -2.60
CA LYS A 34 -0.98 -0.47 -1.71
C LYS A 34 -0.42 -1.65 -0.92
N GLY A 35 0.87 -1.90 -0.99
CA GLY A 35 1.48 -3.06 -0.34
C GLY A 35 3.00 -3.13 -0.48
N ASN A 36 3.61 -4.19 0.01
CA ASN A 36 5.01 -4.49 -0.28
C ASN A 36 5.02 -5.78 -1.09
N VAL A 37 4.77 -5.66 -2.40
CA VAL A 37 4.78 -6.83 -3.30
C VAL A 37 6.04 -6.86 -4.14
N LYS A 38 6.66 -8.04 -4.19
CA LYS A 38 7.84 -8.31 -5.04
C LYS A 38 7.47 -8.53 -6.50
N ARG A 39 6.22 -8.93 -6.76
CA ARG A 39 5.75 -9.22 -8.11
C ARG A 39 4.26 -8.94 -8.19
N LEU A 40 3.85 -8.27 -9.26
CA LEU A 40 2.47 -7.96 -9.53
C LEU A 40 2.09 -8.64 -10.85
N ASN A 41 1.36 -9.74 -10.75
CA ASN A 41 0.84 -10.49 -11.89
C ASN A 41 -0.68 -10.59 -11.78
N MET A 42 -1.40 -9.59 -12.28
CA MET A 42 -2.86 -9.55 -12.25
C MET A 42 -3.43 -8.83 -13.47
N SER A 43 -4.70 -9.07 -13.78
CA SER A 43 -5.46 -8.21 -14.68
C SER A 43 -5.89 -6.93 -13.96
N CYS A 44 -5.63 -5.78 -14.58
CA CYS A 44 -6.13 -4.50 -14.07
C CYS A 44 -7.66 -4.51 -14.00
N PRO A 45 -8.30 -4.17 -12.87
CA PRO A 45 -9.76 -4.11 -12.78
C PRO A 45 -10.36 -2.97 -13.63
N HIS A 46 -9.58 -1.93 -13.93
CA HIS A 46 -10.07 -0.74 -14.64
C HIS A 46 -10.02 -0.87 -16.17
N CYS A 47 -8.97 -1.49 -16.70
CA CYS A 47 -8.79 -1.62 -18.16
C CYS A 47 -8.76 -3.08 -18.64
N SER A 48 -8.93 -4.05 -17.74
CA SER A 48 -8.86 -5.49 -18.02
C SER A 48 -7.57 -5.96 -18.70
N ARG A 49 -6.52 -5.13 -18.72
CA ARG A 49 -5.21 -5.49 -19.29
C ARG A 49 -4.35 -6.20 -18.27
N MET A 50 -3.55 -7.14 -18.76
CA MET A 50 -2.60 -7.86 -17.93
C MET A 50 -1.47 -6.93 -17.48
N ILE A 51 -1.15 -7.01 -16.19
CA ILE A 51 -0.03 -6.34 -15.56
C ILE A 51 0.87 -7.46 -15.04
N SER A 52 2.07 -7.54 -15.59
CA SER A 52 3.10 -8.49 -15.18
C SER A 52 4.38 -7.68 -14.97
N VAL A 53 4.56 -7.17 -13.76
CA VAL A 53 5.73 -6.36 -13.39
C VAL A 53 6.42 -7.02 -12.21
N ASP A 54 7.72 -7.27 -12.36
CA ASP A 54 8.60 -7.78 -11.32
C ASP A 54 9.23 -6.61 -10.55
N GLU A 55 9.72 -6.86 -9.32
CA GLU A 55 10.28 -5.83 -8.42
C GLU A 55 11.33 -4.92 -9.05
N LYS A 56 12.03 -5.41 -10.08
CA LYS A 56 13.09 -4.69 -10.80
C LYS A 56 12.57 -3.61 -11.75
N ASP A 57 11.34 -3.76 -12.24
CA ASP A 57 10.66 -2.80 -13.12
C ASP A 57 9.62 -1.95 -12.37
N LEU A 58 9.34 -2.30 -11.11
CA LEU A 58 8.53 -1.49 -10.20
C LEU A 58 9.37 -0.31 -9.73
N PHE A 59 9.41 0.75 -10.55
CA PHE A 59 10.03 2.03 -10.19
C PHE A 59 9.53 2.47 -8.82
N LEU A 60 10.43 2.30 -7.88
CA LEU A 60 10.33 2.71 -6.51
C LEU A 60 10.57 4.22 -6.56
N GLN A 61 9.51 5.03 -6.48
CA GLN A 61 9.67 6.40 -6.01
C GLN A 61 10.09 6.32 -4.54
N THR A 62 11.35 5.96 -4.31
CA THR A 62 12.04 6.34 -3.08
C THR A 62 12.19 7.85 -3.17
N ASN A 63 11.43 8.57 -2.37
CA ASN A 63 11.79 9.93 -2.01
C ASN A 63 13.07 9.78 -1.17
N GLU A 64 14.21 9.92 -1.82
CA GLU A 64 15.49 10.13 -1.16
C GLU A 64 15.46 11.59 -0.67
N GLU A 65 15.30 11.78 0.64
CA GLU A 65 15.47 13.05 1.35
C GLU A 65 16.90 13.17 1.89
#